data_AF-A0A957UPM6-F1
#
_entry.id   AF-A0A957UPM6-F1
#
_cell.length_a   1.000
_cell.length_b   1.000
_cell.length_c   1.000
_cell.angle_alpha   90.00
_cell.angle_beta   90.00
_cell.angle_gamma   90.00
#
_symmetry.space_group_name_H-M   'P 1'
#
loop_
_entity.id
_entity.type
_entity.pdbx_description
1 polymer ?
#
loop_
_entity_poly.entity_id
_entity_poly.type
_entity_poly.pdbx_seq_one_letter_code
_entity_poly.pdbx_strand_id
1 'polypeptide(L)'
;MARKRQSRGSCMYCGKEMSKGGISRHLKSCGARKDAMADAAGGKEQALYHLQVQDAEIGAYWLHLEMNGNATLQQLDKYLRAIWLECCGHLSTFFIGGAWSGMEVAMNRQIDRVFDMTDVLDHIYDFGTSSETKIKYVGKRKGMPLTK
;
A
#
# COMPACT_ATOMS: atom_id res chain seq x y z
N MET A 1 10.67 21.03 17.84
CA MET A 1 9.48 20.45 17.17
C MET A 1 9.12 19.15 17.89
N ALA A 2 7.93 19.07 18.49
CA ALA A 2 7.50 17.84 19.16
C ALA A 2 7.40 16.71 18.13
N ARG A 3 8.09 15.59 18.38
CA ARG A 3 8.04 14.40 17.53
C ARG A 3 6.59 13.91 17.51
N LYS A 4 5.85 14.17 16.41
CA LYS A 4 4.48 13.67 16.23
C LYS A 4 4.47 12.17 16.54
N ARG A 5 3.60 11.74 17.46
CA ARG A 5 3.51 10.34 17.90
C ARG A 5 3.14 9.48 16.70
N GLN A 6 4.10 8.76 16.16
CA GLN A 6 3.83 7.74 15.13
C GLN A 6 3.17 6.55 15.80
N SER A 7 2.09 6.05 15.24
CA SER A 7 1.50 4.79 15.69
C SER A 7 2.48 3.64 15.49
N ARG A 8 2.26 2.58 16.27
CA ARG A 8 2.89 1.29 16.06
C ARG A 8 1.96 0.43 15.21
N GLY A 9 2.54 -0.43 14.39
CA GLY A 9 1.82 -1.44 13.62
C GLY A 9 2.34 -2.82 13.96
N SER A 10 1.44 -3.81 13.89
CA SER A 10 1.77 -5.21 14.09
C SER A 10 2.09 -5.90 12.76
N CYS A 11 3.09 -6.78 12.77
CA CYS A 11 3.39 -7.64 11.63
C CYS A 11 2.36 -8.78 11.53
N MET A 12 1.63 -8.89 10.43
CA MET A 12 0.62 -9.94 10.23
C MET A 12 1.18 -11.37 10.27
N TYR A 13 2.49 -11.56 10.08
CA TYR A 13 3.11 -12.89 10.05
C TYR A 13 3.58 -13.36 11.43
N CYS A 14 4.17 -12.47 12.24
CA CYS A 14 4.77 -12.84 13.52
C CYS A 14 4.22 -12.09 14.74
N GLY A 15 3.27 -11.17 14.54
CA GLY A 15 2.63 -10.38 15.59
C GLY A 15 3.49 -9.29 16.23
N LYS A 16 4.75 -9.11 15.82
CA LYS A 16 5.65 -8.13 16.44
C LYS A 16 5.23 -6.69 16.15
N GLU A 17 5.12 -5.87 17.20
CA GLU A 17 4.79 -4.44 17.09
C GLU A 17 6.00 -3.54 16.86
N MET A 18 5.90 -2.67 15.87
CA MET A 18 7.03 -1.84 15.41
C MET A 18 6.55 -0.46 14.95
N SER A 19 7.47 0.49 14.85
CA SER A 19 7.19 1.76 14.15
C SER A 19 7.07 1.55 12.64
N LYS A 20 6.49 2.52 11.94
CA LYS A 20 6.42 2.57 10.47
C LYS A 20 7.76 2.30 9.78
N GLY A 21 8.84 2.94 10.24
CA GLY A 21 10.18 2.71 9.68
C GLY A 21 10.77 1.35 10.05
N GLY A 22 10.36 0.78 11.18
CA GLY A 22 10.81 -0.54 11.64
C GLY A 22 10.19 -1.68 10.83
N ILE A 23 8.90 -1.58 10.50
CA ILE A 23 8.18 -2.67 9.84
C ILE A 23 8.69 -2.94 8.42
N SER A 24 9.05 -1.91 7.65
CA SER A 24 9.60 -2.08 6.29
C SER A 24 10.88 -2.91 6.29
N ARG A 25 11.75 -2.68 7.29
CA ARG A 25 12.99 -3.44 7.45
C ARG A 25 12.71 -4.84 7.97
N HIS A 26 11.81 -4.95 8.95
CA HIS A 26 11.42 -6.23 9.53
C HIS A 26 10.81 -7.18 8.50
N LEU A 27 9.93 -6.70 7.62
CA LEU A 27 9.32 -7.55 6.59
C LEU A 27 10.36 -8.23 5.69
N LYS A 28 11.54 -7.64 5.49
CA LYS A 28 12.64 -8.27 4.72
C LYS A 28 13.33 -9.40 5.48
N SER A 29 13.37 -9.34 6.81
CA SER A 29 14.07 -10.31 7.67
C SER A 29 13.15 -11.20 8.50
N CYS A 30 11.83 -11.03 8.40
CA CYS A 30 10.84 -11.77 9.18
C CYS A 30 10.88 -13.26 8.84
N GLY A 31 11.25 -14.11 9.82
CA GLY A 31 11.29 -15.58 9.68
C GLY A 31 9.94 -16.15 9.27
N ALA A 32 8.89 -15.87 10.05
CA ALA A 32 7.53 -16.34 9.75
C ALA A 32 7.03 -15.94 8.35
N ARG A 33 7.45 -14.78 7.83
CA ARG A 33 7.13 -14.38 6.45
C ARG A 33 7.89 -15.21 5.42
N LYS A 34 9.16 -15.54 5.68
CA LYS A 34 9.96 -16.42 4.81
C LYS A 34 9.40 -17.84 4.81
N ASP A 35 8.96 -18.34 5.97
CA ASP A 35 8.33 -19.64 6.10
C ASP A 35 7.03 -19.67 5.28
N ALA A 36 6.18 -18.65 5.42
CA ALA A 36 4.97 -18.51 4.58
C ALA A 36 5.28 -18.44 3.06
N MET A 37 6.41 -17.83 2.66
CA MET A 37 6.85 -17.84 1.26
C MET A 37 7.29 -19.22 0.77
N ALA A 38 7.92 -20.01 1.64
CA ALA A 38 8.31 -21.38 1.33
C ALA A 38 7.08 -22.30 1.22
N ASP A 39 6.11 -22.15 2.12
CA ASP A 39 4.87 -22.95 2.13
C ASP A 39 3.96 -22.65 0.94
N ALA A 40 4.02 -21.43 0.39
CA ALA A 40 3.25 -21.06 -0.78
C ALA A 40 3.73 -21.75 -2.07
N ALA A 41 4.82 -22.54 -2.05
CA ALA A 41 5.43 -23.17 -3.21
C ALA A 41 4.45 -24.09 -3.97
N GLY A 42 4.09 -23.69 -5.20
CA GLY A 42 3.23 -24.44 -6.11
C GLY A 42 2.30 -23.58 -6.98
N GLY A 43 2.12 -22.30 -6.63
CA GLY A 43 1.37 -21.33 -7.43
C GLY A 43 2.17 -20.70 -8.57
N LYS A 44 1.50 -19.83 -9.35
CA LYS A 44 2.16 -19.04 -10.40
C LYS A 44 2.94 -17.88 -9.79
N GLU A 45 4.25 -17.83 -10.07
CA GLU A 45 5.08 -16.67 -9.72
C GLU A 45 4.58 -15.40 -10.41
N GLN A 46 4.59 -14.30 -9.67
CA GLN A 46 4.25 -12.98 -10.18
C GLN A 46 5.16 -11.91 -9.56
N ALA A 47 5.19 -10.74 -10.18
CA ALA A 47 5.83 -9.57 -9.60
C ALA A 47 4.92 -8.98 -8.52
N LEU A 48 5.37 -9.00 -7.28
CA LEU A 48 4.63 -8.50 -6.13
C LEU A 48 5.27 -7.18 -5.67
N TYR A 49 4.45 -6.14 -5.65
CA TYR A 49 4.82 -4.78 -5.27
C TYR A 49 4.50 -4.57 -3.80
N HIS A 50 5.51 -4.21 -3.02
CA HIS A 50 5.38 -3.81 -1.63
C HIS A 50 5.11 -2.33 -1.58
N LEU A 51 3.90 -1.96 -1.15
CA LEU A 51 3.47 -0.57 -0.99
C LEU A 51 3.34 -0.22 0.48
N GLN A 52 3.70 1.01 0.82
CA GLN A 52 3.44 1.64 2.11
C GLN A 52 2.37 2.70 1.92
N VAL A 53 1.21 2.51 2.55
CA VAL A 53 0.10 3.46 2.50
C VAL A 53 0.04 4.18 3.84
N GLN A 54 -0.28 5.48 3.83
CA GLN A 54 -0.47 6.27 5.03
C GLN A 54 -1.47 7.39 4.79
N ASP A 55 -2.04 7.95 5.87
CA ASP A 55 -2.75 9.22 5.76
C ASP A 55 -1.78 10.34 5.33
N ALA A 56 -2.30 11.28 4.54
CA ALA A 56 -1.52 12.39 4.01
C ALA A 56 -1.29 13.51 5.03
N GLU A 57 -2.17 13.67 6.02
CA GLU A 57 -2.15 14.80 6.97
C GLU A 57 -1.02 14.72 7.99
N ILE A 58 -0.97 13.63 8.76
CA ILE A 58 -0.05 13.49 9.90
C ILE A 58 0.78 12.20 9.82
N GLY A 59 0.40 11.26 8.97
CA GLY A 59 1.06 9.97 8.78
C GLY A 59 1.03 9.09 10.03
N ALA A 60 0.01 9.28 10.88
CA ALA A 60 -0.23 8.52 12.10
C ALA A 60 -0.91 7.19 11.80
N TYR A 61 -1.70 7.09 10.74
CA TYR A 61 -2.29 5.86 10.26
C TYR A 61 -1.52 5.39 9.03
N TRP A 62 -1.15 4.12 9.02
CA TRP A 62 -0.36 3.55 7.94
C TRP A 62 -0.49 2.03 7.93
N LEU A 63 -0.22 1.45 6.76
CA LEU A 63 -0.13 0.02 6.56
C LEU A 63 0.89 -0.30 5.48
N HIS A 64 1.30 -1.57 5.46
CA HIS A 64 2.06 -2.14 4.36
C HIS A 64 1.22 -3.23 3.72
N LEU A 65 1.17 -3.24 2.39
CA LEU A 65 0.50 -4.27 1.62
C LEU A 65 1.40 -4.77 0.50
N GLU A 66 1.10 -5.97 0.04
CA GLU A 66 1.66 -6.51 -1.20
C GLU A 66 0.53 -6.72 -2.19
N MET A 67 0.78 -6.39 -3.46
CA MET A 67 -0.18 -6.64 -4.54
C MET A 67 0.54 -7.04 -5.83
N ASN A 68 -0.19 -7.70 -6.73
CA ASN A 68 0.30 -8.05 -8.06
C ASN A 68 0.63 -6.77 -8.86
N GLY A 69 1.79 -6.73 -9.52
CA GLY A 69 2.14 -5.62 -10.42
C GLY A 69 1.16 -5.44 -11.59
N ASN A 70 0.53 -6.53 -12.03
CA ASN A 70 -0.48 -6.49 -13.09
C ASN A 70 -1.88 -6.12 -12.59
N ALA A 71 -2.08 -5.99 -11.27
CA ALA A 71 -3.34 -5.50 -10.72
C ALA A 71 -3.50 -4.02 -11.03
N THR A 72 -4.74 -3.57 -11.11
CA THR A 72 -5.08 -2.18 -11.46
C THR A 72 -5.19 -1.28 -10.24
N LEU A 73 -5.13 0.03 -10.45
CA LEU A 73 -5.44 1.02 -9.42
C LEU A 73 -6.86 0.86 -8.86
N GLN A 74 -7.82 0.43 -9.67
CA GLN A 74 -9.17 0.11 -9.21
C GLN A 74 -9.19 -1.00 -8.14
N GLN A 75 -8.32 -2.01 -8.27
CA GLN A 75 -8.22 -3.08 -7.28
C GLN A 75 -7.57 -2.57 -5.98
N LEU A 76 -6.58 -1.67 -6.08
CA LEU A 76 -5.99 -1.01 -4.91
C LEU A 76 -7.03 -0.12 -4.21
N ASP A 77 -7.76 0.70 -4.95
CA ASP A 77 -8.86 1.53 -4.43
C ASP A 77 -9.87 0.68 -3.67
N LYS A 78 -10.40 -0.37 -4.30
CA LYS A 78 -11.36 -1.28 -3.68
C LYS A 78 -10.83 -1.87 -2.38
N TYR A 79 -9.56 -2.25 -2.33
CA TYR A 79 -8.93 -2.76 -1.12
C TYR A 79 -8.86 -1.69 -0.02
N LEU A 80 -8.36 -0.48 -0.33
CA LEU A 80 -8.26 0.62 0.64
C LEU A 80 -9.61 1.04 1.19
N ARG A 81 -10.63 1.07 0.33
CA ARG A 81 -12.02 1.32 0.72
C ARG A 81 -12.52 0.26 1.69
N ALA A 82 -12.32 -1.02 1.38
CA ALA A 82 -12.79 -2.12 2.22
C ALA A 82 -12.20 -2.14 3.64
N ILE A 83 -10.97 -1.66 3.82
CA ILE A 83 -10.27 -1.76 5.11
C ILE A 83 -10.14 -0.43 5.88
N TRP A 84 -10.36 0.70 5.21
CA TRP A 84 -10.06 2.02 5.80
C TRP A 84 -11.08 3.09 5.40
N LEU A 85 -11.37 3.26 4.11
CA LEU A 85 -12.00 4.51 3.64
C LEU A 85 -13.52 4.45 3.49
N GLU A 86 -14.11 3.27 3.24
CA GLU A 86 -15.50 3.19 2.79
C GLU A 86 -16.51 3.60 3.86
N CYS A 87 -17.37 4.55 3.52
CA CYS A 87 -18.54 4.91 4.32
C CYS A 87 -19.86 4.76 3.55
N CYS A 88 -19.94 5.26 2.31
CA CYS A 88 -21.22 5.43 1.59
C CYS A 88 -21.13 5.35 0.05
N GLY A 89 -20.09 4.76 -0.54
CA GLY A 89 -19.99 4.61 -2.00
C GLY A 89 -19.37 5.80 -2.74
N HIS A 90 -18.63 6.67 -2.06
CA HIS A 90 -18.06 7.87 -2.68
C HIS A 90 -17.00 7.57 -3.75
N LEU A 91 -16.74 8.59 -4.58
CA LEU A 91 -15.75 8.53 -5.65
C LEU A 91 -14.33 8.68 -5.10
N SER A 92 -13.37 8.19 -5.88
CA SER A 92 -11.95 8.32 -5.61
C SER A 92 -11.14 8.52 -6.88
N THR A 93 -9.96 9.12 -6.72
CA THR A 93 -9.01 9.36 -7.82
C THR A 93 -7.57 9.26 -7.32
N PHE A 94 -6.67 8.83 -8.19
CA PHE A 94 -5.22 8.80 -7.96
C PHE A 94 -4.49 9.89 -8.76
N PHE A 95 -3.42 10.42 -8.19
CA PHE A 95 -2.59 11.46 -8.78
C PHE A 95 -1.10 11.16 -8.68
N ILE A 96 -0.34 11.52 -9.73
CA ILE A 96 1.12 11.58 -9.72
C ILE A 96 1.55 13.04 -9.63
N GLY A 97 2.42 13.36 -8.67
CA GLY A 97 2.96 14.72 -8.50
C GLY A 97 2.11 15.65 -7.64
N GLY A 98 1.27 15.11 -6.76
CA GLY A 98 0.48 15.86 -5.79
C GLY A 98 -1.02 15.63 -5.93
N ALA A 99 -1.71 15.49 -4.81
CA ALA A 99 -3.17 15.48 -4.74
C ALA A 99 -3.74 16.80 -5.32
N TRP A 100 -4.79 16.70 -6.14
CA TRP A 100 -5.51 17.83 -6.79
C TRP A 100 -4.75 18.66 -7.84
N SER A 101 -3.42 18.70 -7.79
CA SER A 101 -2.59 19.47 -8.72
C SER A 101 -1.79 18.60 -9.70
N GLY A 102 -1.67 17.31 -9.42
CA GLY A 102 -0.88 16.37 -10.20
C GLY A 102 -1.59 15.84 -11.43
N MET A 103 -0.91 14.94 -12.13
CA MET A 103 -1.48 14.18 -13.23
C MET A 103 -2.43 13.12 -12.68
N GLU A 104 -3.72 13.22 -13.02
CA GLU A 104 -4.69 12.17 -12.72
C GLU A 104 -4.33 10.86 -13.44
N VAL A 105 -4.44 9.73 -12.74
CA VAL A 105 -4.13 8.41 -13.27
C VAL A 105 -5.41 7.59 -13.41
N ALA A 106 -5.64 7.06 -14.60
CA ALA A 106 -6.80 6.21 -14.87
C ALA A 106 -6.83 4.95 -13.98
N MET A 107 -8.00 4.63 -13.44
CA MET A 107 -8.23 3.50 -12.53
C MET A 107 -7.89 2.12 -13.13
N ASN A 108 -7.91 1.99 -14.46
CA ASN A 108 -7.55 0.76 -15.16
C ASN A 108 -6.03 0.57 -15.37
N ARG A 109 -5.21 1.57 -15.00
CA ARG A 109 -3.75 1.48 -15.11
C ARG A 109 -3.22 0.44 -14.13
N GLN A 110 -2.27 -0.38 -14.60
CA GLN A 110 -1.61 -1.39 -13.79
C GLN A 110 -0.55 -0.78 -12.87
N ILE A 111 -0.37 -1.39 -11.71
CA ILE A 111 0.56 -0.94 -10.65
C ILE A 111 2.00 -0.86 -11.15
N ASP A 112 2.46 -1.84 -11.91
CA ASP A 112 3.79 -1.83 -12.51
C ASP A 112 4.01 -0.58 -13.38
N ARG A 113 3.05 -0.25 -14.25
CA ARG A 113 3.11 0.92 -15.13
C ARG A 113 3.01 2.24 -14.41
N VAL A 114 2.35 2.27 -13.26
CA VAL A 114 2.29 3.47 -12.41
C VAL A 114 3.66 3.70 -11.76
N PHE A 115 4.23 2.67 -11.13
CA PHE A 115 5.49 2.79 -10.41
C PHE A 115 6.74 2.78 -11.32
N ASP A 116 6.58 2.53 -12.62
CA ASP A 116 7.59 2.89 -13.63
C ASP A 116 7.74 4.40 -13.81
N MET A 117 6.71 5.20 -13.47
CA MET A 117 6.68 6.65 -13.67
C MET A 117 6.95 7.46 -12.40
N THR A 118 6.72 6.87 -11.22
CA THR A 118 6.85 7.57 -9.91
C THR A 118 7.11 6.57 -8.78
N ASP A 119 7.72 7.02 -7.69
CA ASP A 119 7.81 6.25 -6.43
C ASP A 119 6.65 6.54 -5.47
N VAL A 120 5.88 7.61 -5.72
CA VAL A 120 4.82 8.10 -4.84
C VAL A 120 3.56 8.39 -5.65
N LEU A 121 2.45 7.87 -5.15
CA LEU A 121 1.10 8.08 -5.67
C LEU A 121 0.23 8.69 -4.56
N ASP A 122 -0.52 9.73 -4.91
CA ASP A 122 -1.50 10.34 -4.02
C ASP A 122 -2.90 9.79 -4.36
N HIS A 123 -3.74 9.61 -3.35
CA HIS A 123 -5.09 9.05 -3.48
C HIS A 123 -6.07 9.88 -2.66
N ILE A 124 -7.15 10.31 -3.28
CA ILE A 124 -8.25 11.04 -2.66
C ILE A 124 -9.48 10.14 -2.72
N TYR A 125 -10.13 9.94 -1.58
CA TYR A 125 -11.47 9.36 -1.47
C TYR A 125 -12.42 10.40 -0.88
N ASP A 126 -13.63 10.48 -1.45
CA ASP A 126 -14.68 11.46 -1.11
C ASP A 126 -14.26 12.91 -1.42
N PHE A 127 -14.82 13.52 -2.47
CA PHE A 127 -14.48 14.89 -2.85
C PHE A 127 -15.19 15.97 -2.02
N GLY A 128 -16.19 15.61 -1.21
CA GLY A 128 -16.86 16.55 -0.30
C GLY A 128 -16.16 16.64 1.05
N THR A 129 -15.71 15.49 1.57
CA THR A 129 -14.96 15.35 2.82
C THR A 129 -13.75 14.46 2.61
N SER A 130 -12.70 15.04 2.04
CA SER A 130 -11.57 14.26 1.51
C SER A 130 -10.77 13.51 2.57
N SER A 131 -10.65 12.21 2.32
CA SER A 131 -9.66 11.34 2.94
C SER A 131 -8.50 11.15 1.99
N GLU A 132 -7.38 11.79 2.30
CA GLU A 132 -6.18 11.76 1.48
C GLU A 132 -5.17 10.73 2.00
N THR A 133 -4.68 9.89 1.10
CA THR A 133 -3.67 8.87 1.41
C THR A 133 -2.49 8.96 0.46
N LYS A 134 -1.29 8.72 1.00
CA LYS A 134 -0.03 8.69 0.26
C LYS A 134 0.47 7.25 0.19
N ILE A 135 0.68 6.79 -1.03
CA ILE A 135 1.10 5.43 -1.35
C ILE A 135 2.53 5.49 -1.88
N LYS A 136 3.45 4.81 -1.21
CA LYS A 136 4.87 4.80 -1.56
C LYS A 136 5.29 3.40 -1.99
N TYR A 137 6.03 3.32 -3.08
CA TYR A 137 6.74 2.12 -3.45
C TYR A 137 7.89 1.85 -2.46
N VAL A 138 7.94 0.63 -1.93
CA VAL A 138 8.99 0.20 -0.98
C VAL A 138 9.96 -0.80 -1.64
N GLY A 139 9.45 -1.63 -2.54
CA GLY A 139 10.23 -2.63 -3.23
C GLY A 139 9.36 -3.62 -3.98
N LYS A 140 10.01 -4.51 -4.71
CA LYS A 140 9.36 -5.59 -5.45
C LYS A 140 10.04 -6.91 -5.17
N ARG A 141 9.27 -7.98 -5.18
CA ARG A 141 9.79 -9.36 -5.20
C ARG A 141 9.10 -10.16 -6.28
N LYS A 142 9.81 -11.14 -6.82
CA LYS A 142 9.18 -12.21 -7.60
C LYS A 142 8.82 -13.33 -6.64
N GLY A 143 7.62 -13.88 -6.77
CA GLY A 143 7.20 -15.02 -5.98
C GLY A 143 5.69 -15.18 -5.96
N MET A 144 5.22 -15.99 -5.03
CA MET A 144 3.80 -16.33 -4.92
C MET A 144 3.11 -15.40 -3.91
N PRO A 145 1.84 -15.03 -4.15
CA PRO A 145 1.02 -14.32 -3.17
C PRO A 145 0.89 -15.16 -1.91
N LEU A 146 0.98 -14.51 -0.75
CA LEU A 146 0.85 -15.15 0.56
C LEU A 146 -0.58 -15.09 1.10
N THR A 147 -1.46 -14.41 0.36
CA THR A 147 -2.87 -14.25 0.67
C THR A 147 -3.67 -14.57 -0.60
N LYS A 148 -4.85 -15.17 -0.42
CA LYS A 148 -5.75 -15.55 -1.52
C LYS A 148 -6.58 -14.36 -1.98
#